data_AF-A0A955H8V9-F1
#
_entry.id   AF-A0A955H8V9-F1
#
_cell.length_a   1.000
_cell.length_b   1.000
_cell.length_c   1.000
_cell.angle_alpha   90.00
_cell.angle_beta   90.00
_cell.angle_gamma   90.00
#
_symmetry.space_group_name_H-M   'P 1'
#
loop_
_entity.id
_entity.type
_entity.pdbx_description
1 polymer ?
#
loop_
_entity_poly.entity_id
_entity_poly.type
_entity_poly.pdbx_seq_one_letter_code
_entity_poly.pdbx_strand_id
1 'polypeptide(L)'
;MQTNELIEELKLKVANGEIGQEELMARLGLSQTITLPATASPSEDSSHFSVTKMLYILGAAIVVVGIVIFVGQMWDDMGALAHVIVTLGLGLLFAGLGSVLLNQQPQTNLGTVFHFLGGMLIPGGSLVLLDEAGASLDEPWVVAMTFFSIFVFYVILNRMHKNAVLTFFAILNATTTCYLVLYAVVDSSSLFAGNLYLYLTMMLGVSYLLLAESFKDGWNNRLIGALNFFGITGFLGAGFSRVLDSGFWEVLYFLVLFGCLFLSVYLKSRIILIMSTVFLIIHVSYITGEHFADSIGWPLSLVFLGFVFIGLGYTSISLNNKYIKST
;
A
#
# COMPACT_ATOMS: atom_id res chain seq x y z
N MET A 1 46.16 15.19 51.93
CA MET A 1 46.11 14.70 50.54
C MET A 1 45.35 15.72 49.74
N GLN A 2 45.94 16.28 48.69
CA GLN A 2 45.28 17.32 47.90
C GLN A 2 44.20 16.69 47.02
N THR A 3 43.06 17.36 46.86
CA THR A 3 41.88 16.85 46.11
C THR A 3 42.23 16.35 44.71
N ASN A 4 43.24 16.94 44.07
CA ASN A 4 43.70 16.56 42.74
C ASN A 4 44.45 15.23 42.71
N GLU A 5 45.16 14.85 43.77
CA GLU A 5 45.85 13.56 43.87
C GLU A 5 44.85 12.40 43.97
N LEU A 6 43.77 12.59 44.75
CA LEU A 6 42.71 11.59 44.90
C LEU A 6 41.94 11.35 43.59
N ILE A 7 41.74 12.40 42.79
CA ILE A 7 41.07 12.30 41.49
C ILE A 7 41.92 11.54 40.48
N GLU A 8 43.24 11.79 40.45
CA GLU A 8 44.14 11.06 39.57
C GLU A 8 44.29 9.59 39.96
N GLU A 9 44.33 9.28 41.27
CA GLU A 9 44.35 7.89 41.75
C GLU A 9 43.05 7.14 41.38
N LEU A 10 41.89 7.82 41.47
CA LEU A 10 40.60 7.28 41.07
C LEU A 10 40.53 6.99 39.56
N LYS A 11 41.04 7.90 38.72
CA LYS A 11 41.10 7.69 37.26
C LYS A 11 41.96 6.48 36.90
N LEU A 12 43.11 6.33 37.56
CA LEU A 12 44.03 5.21 37.34
C LEU A 12 43.38 3.86 37.67
N LYS A 13 42.62 3.79 38.78
CA LYS A 13 41.91 2.57 39.18
C LYS A 13 40.74 2.21 38.25
N VAL A 14 40.06 3.21 37.69
CA VAL A 14 39.03 2.99 36.66
C VAL A 14 39.65 2.53 35.33
N ALA A 15 40.78 3.14 34.92
CA ALA A 15 41.48 2.78 33.68
C ALA A 15 42.07 1.36 33.73
N ASN A 16 42.53 0.92 34.91
CA ASN A 16 43.05 -0.43 35.12
C ASN A 16 41.94 -1.49 35.32
N GLY A 17 40.67 -1.09 35.30
CA GLY A 17 39.52 -1.99 35.45
C GLY A 17 39.32 -2.52 36.87
N GLU A 18 40.00 -1.96 37.87
CA GLU A 18 39.84 -2.33 39.28
C GLU A 18 38.51 -1.83 39.86
N ILE A 19 37.95 -0.76 39.28
CA ILE A 19 36.65 -0.19 39.65
C ILE A 19 35.86 0.07 38.36
N GLY A 20 34.67 -0.53 38.24
CA GLY A 20 33.75 -0.27 37.13
C GLY A 20 33.14 1.14 37.20
N GLN A 21 32.98 1.82 36.06
CA GLN A 21 32.37 3.16 36.01
C GLN A 21 30.97 3.20 36.63
N GLU A 22 30.19 2.13 36.47
CA GLU A 22 28.85 2.02 37.05
C GLU A 22 28.88 1.92 38.58
N GLU A 23 29.85 1.21 39.14
CA GLU A 23 30.04 1.10 40.60
C GLU A 23 30.47 2.44 41.21
N LEU A 24 31.33 3.19 40.51
CA LEU A 24 31.75 4.52 40.94
C LEU A 24 30.58 5.51 40.96
N MET A 25 29.74 5.49 39.91
CA MET A 25 28.56 6.36 39.81
C MET A 25 27.51 6.03 40.87
N ALA A 26 27.33 4.75 41.20
CA ALA A 26 26.43 4.30 42.26
C ALA A 26 26.93 4.72 43.66
N ARG A 27 28.22 4.56 43.95
CA ARG A 27 28.82 4.91 45.25
C ARG A 27 28.91 6.42 45.50
N LEU A 28 29.07 7.21 44.44
CA LEU A 28 29.02 8.68 44.52
C LEU A 28 27.59 9.24 44.58
N GLY A 29 26.57 8.38 44.58
CA GLY A 29 25.17 8.78 44.68
C GLY A 29 24.66 9.54 43.45
N LEU A 30 25.36 9.46 42.32
CA LEU A 30 25.04 10.20 41.10
C LEU A 30 23.94 9.51 40.26
N SER A 31 23.45 8.35 40.69
CA SER A 31 22.52 7.54 39.89
C SER A 31 21.03 7.74 40.18
N GLN A 32 20.58 8.56 41.12
CA GLN A 32 19.13 8.89 41.22
C GLN A 32 18.82 10.31 41.69
N THR A 33 17.97 11.00 40.90
CA THR A 33 17.12 12.15 41.24
C THR A 33 17.76 13.55 41.14
N ILE A 34 17.88 14.05 39.91
CA ILE A 34 17.70 15.49 39.65
C ILE A 34 16.30 15.67 39.06
N THR A 35 15.33 15.96 39.93
CA THR A 35 14.06 16.59 39.57
C THR A 35 14.35 18.07 39.34
N LEU A 36 14.65 18.45 38.10
CA LEU A 36 14.56 19.85 37.65
C LEU A 36 13.07 20.23 37.53
N PRO A 37 12.70 21.49 37.79
CA PRO A 37 11.31 21.93 37.77
C PRO A 37 10.69 21.61 36.41
N ALA A 38 9.49 21.04 36.43
CA ALA A 38 8.75 20.56 35.28
C ALA A 38 8.63 21.62 34.17
N THR A 39 9.58 21.63 33.24
CA THR A 39 9.26 21.86 31.84
C THR A 39 8.50 20.64 31.38
N ALA A 40 7.23 20.85 31.04
CA ALA A 40 6.36 19.85 30.47
C ALA A 40 7.13 18.97 29.48
N SER A 41 7.24 17.69 29.80
CA SER A 41 7.52 16.66 28.81
C SER A 41 6.50 16.83 27.68
N PRO A 42 6.91 16.93 26.40
CA PRO A 42 5.97 16.89 25.30
C PRO A 42 5.38 15.48 25.27
N SER A 43 4.25 15.36 25.95
CA SER A 43 3.25 14.33 25.70
C SER A 43 2.79 14.48 24.25
N GLU A 44 2.70 13.36 23.57
CA GLU A 44 2.14 13.19 22.23
C GLU A 44 2.96 13.86 21.13
N ASP A 45 3.71 13.01 20.42
CA ASP A 45 4.21 13.25 19.07
C ASP A 45 2.99 13.33 18.11
N SER A 46 2.15 14.34 18.33
CA SER A 46 1.22 14.83 17.34
C SER A 46 2.08 15.43 16.24
N SER A 47 1.99 14.86 15.04
CA SER A 47 2.74 15.28 13.88
C SER A 47 2.41 16.73 13.52
N HIS A 48 3.02 17.70 14.20
CA HIS A 48 2.89 19.09 13.85
C HIS A 48 3.66 19.26 12.54
N PHE A 49 2.88 19.30 11.45
CA PHE A 49 3.39 19.52 10.12
C PHE A 49 4.08 20.89 10.13
N SER A 50 5.41 20.89 10.21
CA SER A 50 6.18 22.13 10.23
C SER A 50 5.81 22.96 9.00
N VAL A 51 5.55 24.25 9.20
CA VAL A 51 5.25 25.20 8.12
C VAL A 51 6.31 25.10 7.02
N THR A 52 7.56 24.85 7.38
CA THR A 52 8.65 24.61 6.43
C THR A 52 8.41 23.37 5.56
N LYS A 53 7.95 22.24 6.12
CA LYS A 53 7.59 21.04 5.35
C LYS A 53 6.41 21.32 4.43
N MET A 54 5.41 22.09 4.89
CA MET A 54 4.28 22.50 4.07
C MET A 54 4.74 23.36 2.87
N LEU A 55 5.62 24.34 3.11
CA LEU A 55 6.20 25.17 2.06
C LEU A 55 7.04 24.36 1.07
N TYR A 56 7.81 23.38 1.52
CA TYR A 56 8.56 22.48 0.63
C TYR A 56 7.63 21.63 -0.25
N ILE A 57 6.57 21.05 0.33
CA ILE A 57 5.60 20.26 -0.44
C ILE A 57 4.85 21.14 -1.44
N LEU A 58 4.42 22.34 -1.03
CA LEU A 58 3.73 23.29 -1.89
C LEU A 58 4.64 23.74 -3.04
N GLY A 59 5.89 24.10 -2.74
CA GLY A 59 6.88 24.48 -3.75
C GLY A 59 7.16 23.35 -4.75
N ALA A 60 7.35 22.11 -4.27
CA ALA A 60 7.53 20.95 -5.12
C ALA A 60 6.30 20.69 -6.02
N ALA A 61 5.08 20.82 -5.48
CA ALA A 61 3.85 20.67 -6.25
C ALA A 61 3.73 21.74 -7.35
N ILE A 62 4.02 23.00 -7.03
CA ILE A 62 4.04 24.10 -8.02
C ILE A 62 5.05 23.82 -9.13
N VAL A 63 6.25 23.35 -8.79
CA VAL A 63 7.29 23.00 -9.79
C VAL A 63 6.80 21.87 -10.69
N VAL A 64 6.23 20.80 -10.13
CA VAL A 64 5.70 19.67 -10.92
C VAL A 64 4.58 20.14 -11.86
N VAL A 65 3.63 20.93 -11.36
CA VAL A 65 2.54 21.49 -12.18
C VAL A 65 3.10 22.40 -13.27
N GLY A 66 4.07 23.26 -12.94
CA GLY A 66 4.74 24.13 -13.90
C GLY A 66 5.44 23.35 -15.00
N ILE A 67 6.14 22.26 -14.68
CA ILE A 67 6.77 21.39 -15.66
C ILE A 67 5.72 20.73 -16.57
N VAL A 68 4.62 20.22 -16.02
CA VAL A 68 3.55 19.59 -16.80
C VAL A 68 2.91 20.61 -17.77
N ILE A 69 2.61 21.82 -17.30
CA ILE A 69 2.05 22.89 -18.15
C ILE A 69 3.06 23.29 -19.22
N PHE A 70 4.34 23.48 -18.86
CA PHE A 70 5.39 23.87 -19.80
C PHE A 70 5.58 22.82 -20.90
N VAL A 71 5.65 21.54 -20.54
CA VAL A 71 5.75 20.44 -21.50
C VAL A 71 4.50 20.40 -22.39
N GLY A 72 3.30 20.57 -21.83
CA GLY A 72 2.07 20.62 -22.61
C GLY A 72 2.01 21.80 -23.60
N GLN A 73 2.55 22.97 -23.21
CA GLN A 73 2.62 24.14 -24.09
C GLN A 73 3.65 23.99 -25.21
N MET A 74 4.75 23.29 -24.95
CA MET A 74 5.80 23.03 -25.93
C MET A 74 5.54 21.79 -26.78
N TRP A 75 4.53 20.99 -26.45
CA TRP A 75 4.23 19.73 -27.11
C TRP A 75 4.01 19.94 -28.62
N ASP A 76 3.11 20.81 -29.02
CA ASP A 76 2.81 21.00 -30.45
C ASP A 76 3.99 21.62 -31.25
N ASP A 77 4.92 22.28 -30.58
CA ASP A 77 6.13 22.86 -31.18
C ASP A 77 7.30 21.84 -31.28
N MET A 78 7.19 20.70 -30.59
CA MET A 78 8.19 19.65 -30.56
C MET A 78 7.96 18.64 -31.71
N GLY A 79 9.05 18.18 -32.33
CA GLY A 79 8.96 17.08 -33.30
C GLY A 79 8.78 15.73 -32.61
N ALA A 80 8.26 14.73 -33.35
CA ALA A 80 8.03 13.35 -32.90
C ALA A 80 9.17 12.75 -32.04
N LEU A 81 10.41 12.91 -32.50
CA LEU A 81 11.59 12.39 -31.80
C LEU A 81 11.78 13.06 -30.42
N ALA A 82 11.46 14.35 -30.30
CA ALA A 82 11.56 15.07 -29.05
C ALA A 82 10.50 14.60 -28.04
N HIS A 83 9.26 14.31 -28.49
CA HIS A 83 8.22 13.71 -27.66
C HIS A 83 8.66 12.39 -27.04
N VAL A 84 9.21 11.49 -27.87
CA VAL A 84 9.70 10.18 -27.43
C VAL A 84 10.87 10.32 -26.45
N ILE A 85 11.84 11.21 -26.72
CA ILE A 85 13.00 11.40 -25.85
C ILE A 85 12.61 11.97 -24.49
N VAL A 86 11.76 13.00 -24.46
CA VAL A 86 11.36 13.66 -23.22
C VAL A 86 10.50 12.76 -22.33
N THR A 87 9.74 11.83 -22.93
CA THR A 87 8.87 10.91 -22.19
C THR A 87 9.56 9.56 -21.94
N LEU A 88 9.66 8.70 -22.95
CA LEU A 88 10.21 7.35 -22.84
C LEU A 88 11.72 7.37 -22.59
N GLY A 89 12.45 8.24 -23.28
CA GLY A 89 13.91 8.38 -23.11
C GLY A 89 14.28 8.75 -21.67
N LEU A 90 13.59 9.75 -21.10
CA LEU A 90 13.78 10.14 -19.71
C LEU A 90 13.36 9.04 -18.72
N GLY A 91 12.25 8.35 -18.99
CA GLY A 91 11.80 7.22 -18.18
C GLY A 91 12.82 6.07 -18.14
N LEU A 92 13.37 5.69 -19.29
CA LEU A 92 14.43 4.68 -19.41
C LEU A 92 15.73 5.14 -18.75
N LEU A 93 16.10 6.41 -18.90
CA LEU A 93 17.27 6.99 -18.24
C LEU A 93 17.12 6.92 -16.71
N PHE A 94 15.96 7.26 -16.16
CA PHE A 94 15.70 7.12 -14.74
C PHE A 94 15.72 5.67 -14.27
N ALA A 95 15.15 4.73 -15.02
CA ALA A 95 15.24 3.31 -14.68
C ALA A 95 16.69 2.80 -14.71
N GLY A 96 17.50 3.24 -15.69
CA GLY A 96 18.92 2.91 -15.80
C GLY A 96 19.74 3.48 -14.64
N LEU A 97 19.59 4.76 -14.33
CA LEU A 97 20.25 5.40 -13.18
C LEU A 97 19.81 4.74 -11.85
N GLY A 98 18.52 4.41 -11.72
CA GLY A 98 17.99 3.66 -10.58
C GLY A 98 18.72 2.32 -10.38
N SER A 99 18.92 1.59 -11.49
CA SER A 99 19.63 0.30 -11.50
C SER A 99 21.09 0.46 -11.08
N VAL A 100 21.78 1.48 -11.60
CA VAL A 100 23.18 1.77 -11.24
C VAL A 100 23.30 2.16 -9.77
N LEU A 101 22.41 3.03 -9.28
CA LEU A 101 22.42 3.51 -7.90
C LEU A 101 22.08 2.40 -6.90
N LEU A 102 21.15 1.50 -7.22
CA LEU A 102 20.87 0.34 -6.36
C LEU A 102 22.08 -0.60 -6.25
N ASN A 103 22.90 -0.71 -7.29
CA ASN A 103 24.11 -1.53 -7.26
C ASN A 103 25.29 -0.84 -6.53
N GLN A 104 25.48 0.46 -6.73
CA GLN A 104 26.62 1.20 -6.18
C GLN A 104 26.37 1.72 -4.75
N GLN A 105 25.13 2.14 -4.46
CA GLN A 105 24.75 2.79 -3.21
C GLN A 105 23.44 2.19 -2.66
N PRO A 106 23.40 0.87 -2.36
CA PRO A 106 22.17 0.17 -1.96
C PRO A 106 21.56 0.69 -0.65
N GLN A 107 22.38 1.35 0.18
CA GLN A 107 21.96 1.94 1.46
C GLN A 107 21.14 3.22 1.26
N THR A 108 21.25 3.86 0.10
CA THR A 108 20.50 5.07 -0.21
C THR A 108 19.16 4.71 -0.85
N ASN A 109 18.09 5.42 -0.48
CA ASN A 109 16.80 5.27 -1.14
C ASN A 109 16.77 5.87 -2.57
N LEU A 110 17.87 6.46 -3.02
CA LEU A 110 17.92 7.21 -4.27
C LEU A 110 17.62 6.33 -5.49
N GLY A 111 18.23 5.14 -5.57
CA GLY A 111 17.94 4.20 -6.67
C GLY A 111 16.47 3.79 -6.75
N THR A 112 15.81 3.65 -5.58
CA THR A 112 14.37 3.35 -5.50
C THR A 112 13.52 4.52 -6.01
N VAL A 113 13.90 5.77 -5.70
CA VAL A 113 13.22 6.98 -6.21
C VAL A 113 13.35 7.09 -7.73
N PHE A 114 14.55 6.85 -8.28
CA PHE A 114 14.76 6.86 -9.73
C PHE A 114 13.96 5.79 -10.46
N HIS A 115 13.88 4.57 -9.91
CA HIS A 115 12.98 3.55 -10.45
C HIS A 115 11.51 3.93 -10.35
N PHE A 116 11.10 4.64 -9.29
CA PHE A 116 9.74 5.14 -9.18
C PHE A 116 9.41 6.16 -10.29
N LEU A 117 10.32 7.09 -10.56
CA LEU A 117 10.17 8.06 -11.65
C LEU A 117 10.13 7.37 -13.03
N GLY A 118 11.03 6.42 -13.28
CA GLY A 118 11.00 5.61 -14.50
C GLY A 118 9.70 4.80 -14.63
N GLY A 119 9.22 4.24 -13.52
CA GLY A 119 7.93 3.59 -13.35
C GLY A 119 6.74 4.39 -13.86
N MET A 120 6.70 5.67 -13.52
CA MET A 120 5.63 6.59 -13.92
C MET A 120 5.74 7.03 -15.38
N LEU A 121 6.96 7.24 -15.88
CA LEU A 121 7.18 7.77 -17.23
C LEU A 121 7.14 6.71 -18.34
N ILE A 122 7.68 5.51 -18.09
CA ILE A 122 7.83 4.48 -19.14
C ILE A 122 6.49 4.09 -19.78
N PRO A 123 5.39 3.82 -19.03
CA PRO A 123 4.11 3.49 -19.66
C PRO A 123 3.59 4.62 -20.55
N GLY A 124 3.59 5.86 -20.06
CA GLY A 124 3.14 7.01 -20.85
C GLY A 124 4.01 7.24 -22.08
N GLY A 125 5.34 7.23 -21.93
CA GLY A 125 6.27 7.40 -23.04
C GLY A 125 6.20 6.27 -24.08
N SER A 126 5.85 5.05 -23.66
CA SER A 126 5.63 3.95 -24.61
C SER A 126 4.38 4.17 -25.46
N LEU A 127 3.33 4.76 -24.90
CA LEU A 127 2.14 5.13 -25.67
C LEU A 127 2.41 6.30 -26.63
N VAL A 128 3.20 7.29 -26.19
CA VAL A 128 3.68 8.38 -27.07
C VAL A 128 4.50 7.82 -28.23
N LEU A 129 5.40 6.86 -27.97
CA LEU A 129 6.17 6.21 -29.03
C LEU A 129 5.26 5.51 -30.05
N LEU A 130 4.20 4.84 -29.61
CA LEU A 130 3.25 4.20 -30.52
C LEU A 130 2.51 5.22 -31.38
N ASP A 131 2.01 6.29 -30.77
CA ASP A 131 1.29 7.36 -31.47
C ASP A 131 2.16 8.02 -32.55
N GLU A 132 3.39 8.39 -32.19
CA GLU A 132 4.37 8.99 -33.11
C GLU A 132 4.85 8.02 -34.20
N ALA A 133 4.85 6.72 -33.92
CA ALA A 133 5.13 5.69 -34.92
C ALA A 133 3.96 5.45 -35.89
N GLY A 134 2.83 6.13 -35.70
CA GLY A 134 1.61 5.98 -36.50
C GLY A 134 0.82 4.71 -36.16
N ALA A 135 1.08 4.08 -35.01
CA ALA A 135 0.30 2.95 -34.55
C ALA A 135 -1.04 3.44 -33.98
N SER A 136 -2.14 2.79 -34.33
CA SER A 136 -3.46 3.15 -33.81
C SER A 136 -3.56 2.75 -32.34
N LEU A 137 -3.66 3.75 -31.45
CA LEU A 137 -3.94 3.53 -30.02
C LEU A 137 -5.36 2.99 -29.78
N ASP A 138 -6.23 3.04 -30.78
CA ASP A 138 -7.55 2.43 -30.74
C ASP A 138 -7.48 0.91 -30.95
N GLU A 139 -6.36 0.37 -31.44
CA GLU A 139 -6.16 -1.07 -31.63
C GLU A 139 -5.78 -1.73 -30.28
N PRO A 140 -6.70 -2.49 -29.64
CA PRO A 140 -6.51 -2.96 -28.27
C PRO A 140 -5.30 -3.89 -28.12
N TRP A 141 -5.01 -4.69 -29.15
CA TRP A 141 -3.89 -5.62 -29.17
C TRP A 141 -2.54 -4.92 -29.14
N VAL A 142 -2.41 -3.79 -29.84
CA VAL A 142 -1.17 -2.99 -29.85
C VAL A 142 -0.88 -2.45 -28.46
N VAL A 143 -1.89 -1.88 -27.80
CA VAL A 143 -1.76 -1.35 -26.43
C VAL A 143 -1.49 -2.48 -25.42
N ALA A 144 -2.19 -3.62 -25.54
CA ALA A 144 -2.00 -4.78 -24.68
C ALA A 144 -0.56 -5.34 -24.75
N MET A 145 -0.01 -5.49 -25.96
CA MET A 145 1.35 -5.98 -26.18
C MET A 145 2.41 -5.01 -25.66
N THR A 146 2.16 -3.71 -25.73
CA THR A 146 3.03 -2.69 -25.14
C THR A 146 3.07 -2.81 -23.62
N PHE A 147 1.92 -2.87 -22.94
CA PHE A 147 1.89 -3.09 -21.48
C PHE A 147 2.48 -4.43 -21.07
N PHE A 148 2.30 -5.49 -21.88
CA PHE A 148 2.94 -6.77 -21.64
C PHE A 148 4.47 -6.67 -21.72
N SER A 149 4.99 -5.94 -22.71
CA SER A 149 6.43 -5.69 -22.86
C SER A 149 6.99 -4.91 -21.66
N ILE A 150 6.26 -3.90 -21.19
CA ILE A 150 6.61 -3.13 -19.98
C ILE A 150 6.58 -4.03 -18.73
N PHE A 151 5.58 -4.90 -18.60
CA PHE A 151 5.52 -5.89 -17.53
C PHE A 151 6.76 -6.79 -17.53
N VAL A 152 7.11 -7.37 -18.68
CA VAL A 152 8.30 -8.21 -18.84
C VAL A 152 9.57 -7.44 -18.47
N PHE A 153 9.70 -6.19 -18.92
CA PHE A 153 10.80 -5.31 -18.54
C PHE A 153 10.94 -5.15 -17.02
N TYR A 154 9.85 -4.85 -16.30
CA TYR A 154 9.88 -4.71 -14.84
C TYR A 154 10.12 -6.04 -14.12
N VAL A 155 9.66 -7.17 -14.65
CA VAL A 155 9.99 -8.50 -14.11
C VAL A 155 11.49 -8.77 -14.20
N ILE A 156 12.11 -8.45 -15.35
CA ILE A 156 13.56 -8.60 -15.54
C ILE A 156 14.32 -7.73 -14.55
N LEU A 157 13.98 -6.43 -14.46
CA LEU A 157 14.62 -5.53 -13.50
C LEU A 157 14.42 -5.98 -12.05
N ASN A 158 13.20 -6.41 -11.69
CA ASN A 158 12.92 -6.90 -10.35
C ASN A 158 13.72 -8.16 -10.00
N ARG A 159 13.94 -9.05 -10.97
CA ARG A 159 14.78 -10.24 -10.78
C ARG A 159 16.24 -9.87 -10.53
N MET A 160 16.72 -8.79 -11.14
CA MET A 160 18.09 -8.28 -10.96
C MET A 160 18.27 -7.58 -9.61
N HIS A 161 17.34 -6.70 -9.23
CA HIS A 161 17.53 -5.79 -8.09
C HIS A 161 16.73 -6.13 -6.83
N LYS A 162 15.77 -7.06 -6.90
CA LYS A 162 14.91 -7.48 -5.77
C LYS A 162 14.33 -6.29 -5.00
N ASN A 163 13.66 -5.39 -5.71
CA ASN A 163 13.16 -4.13 -5.14
C ASN A 163 11.63 -4.08 -5.16
N ALA A 164 11.02 -3.64 -4.05
CA ALA A 164 9.57 -3.54 -3.91
C ALA A 164 8.92 -2.59 -4.93
N VAL A 165 9.56 -1.48 -5.29
CA VAL A 165 9.02 -0.54 -6.29
C VAL A 165 8.99 -1.18 -7.68
N LEU A 166 10.02 -1.95 -8.04
CA LEU A 166 10.02 -2.70 -9.30
C LEU A 166 8.93 -3.77 -9.32
N THR A 167 8.74 -4.49 -8.20
CA THR A 167 7.63 -5.44 -8.07
C THR A 167 6.27 -4.74 -8.21
N PHE A 168 6.11 -3.56 -7.62
CA PHE A 168 4.87 -2.77 -7.74
C PHE A 168 4.56 -2.45 -9.21
N PHE A 169 5.52 -1.92 -9.97
CA PHE A 169 5.30 -1.63 -11.38
C PHE A 169 5.10 -2.89 -12.23
N ALA A 170 5.76 -4.02 -11.89
CA ALA A 170 5.47 -5.29 -12.54
C ALA A 170 4.01 -5.72 -12.32
N ILE A 171 3.51 -5.69 -11.07
CA ILE A 171 2.12 -6.06 -10.76
C ILE A 171 1.14 -5.10 -11.45
N LEU A 172 1.40 -3.80 -11.40
CA LEU A 172 0.54 -2.79 -12.03
C LEU A 172 0.42 -3.03 -13.53
N ASN A 173 1.54 -3.21 -14.23
CA ASN A 173 1.52 -3.45 -15.68
C ASN A 173 0.93 -4.82 -16.02
N ALA A 174 1.15 -5.87 -15.22
CA ALA A 174 0.52 -7.17 -15.41
C ALA A 174 -1.01 -7.07 -15.34
N THR A 175 -1.52 -6.35 -14.34
CA THR A 175 -2.95 -6.10 -14.16
C THR A 175 -3.52 -5.32 -15.34
N THR A 176 -2.87 -4.25 -15.77
CA THR A 176 -3.27 -3.50 -16.96
C THR A 176 -3.29 -4.39 -18.21
N THR A 177 -2.27 -5.23 -18.41
CA THR A 177 -2.25 -6.20 -19.51
C THR A 177 -3.43 -7.16 -19.44
N CYS A 178 -3.77 -7.71 -18.26
CA CYS A 178 -4.92 -8.60 -18.13
C CYS A 178 -6.23 -7.94 -18.58
N TYR A 179 -6.47 -6.69 -18.17
CA TYR A 179 -7.66 -5.94 -18.59
C TYR A 179 -7.65 -5.62 -20.08
N LEU A 180 -6.50 -5.23 -20.64
CA LEU A 180 -6.37 -4.92 -22.06
C LEU A 180 -6.49 -6.16 -22.95
N VAL A 181 -5.95 -7.29 -22.53
CA VAL A 181 -6.12 -8.57 -23.26
C VAL A 181 -7.59 -8.99 -23.24
N LEU A 182 -8.28 -8.87 -22.09
CA LEU A 182 -9.71 -9.14 -22.05
C LEU A 182 -10.49 -8.20 -22.99
N TYR A 183 -10.15 -6.92 -23.00
CA TYR A 183 -10.74 -5.93 -23.92
C TYR A 183 -10.48 -6.26 -25.38
N ALA A 184 -9.27 -6.74 -25.71
CA ALA A 184 -8.89 -7.09 -27.07
C ALA A 184 -9.55 -8.38 -27.58
N VAL A 185 -9.89 -9.30 -26.67
CA VAL A 185 -10.53 -10.59 -26.99
C VAL A 185 -12.05 -10.47 -27.04
N VAL A 186 -12.63 -9.64 -26.17
CA VAL A 186 -14.08 -9.56 -25.99
C VAL A 186 -14.62 -8.35 -26.73
N ASP A 187 -15.58 -8.59 -27.64
CA ASP A 187 -16.36 -7.52 -28.25
C ASP A 187 -17.12 -6.75 -27.16
N SER A 188 -16.78 -5.47 -27.02
CA SER A 188 -17.21 -4.56 -25.95
C SER A 188 -18.71 -4.27 -25.97
N SER A 189 -19.41 -4.65 -27.03
CA SER A 189 -20.85 -4.43 -27.23
C SER A 189 -21.77 -5.39 -26.45
N SER A 190 -21.23 -6.45 -25.84
CA SER A 190 -22.06 -7.48 -25.19
C SER A 190 -22.19 -7.30 -23.67
N LEU A 191 -23.40 -7.50 -23.12
CA LEU A 191 -23.61 -7.61 -21.65
C LEU A 191 -22.73 -8.69 -21.00
N PHE A 192 -22.32 -9.69 -21.79
CA PHE A 192 -21.37 -10.71 -21.40
C PHE A 192 -19.99 -10.15 -21.05
N ALA A 193 -19.54 -9.10 -21.75
CA ALA A 193 -18.27 -8.43 -21.50
C ALA A 193 -18.20 -7.85 -20.09
N GLY A 194 -19.25 -7.13 -19.65
CA GLY A 194 -19.32 -6.56 -18.31
C GLY A 194 -19.14 -7.59 -17.20
N ASN A 195 -19.78 -8.76 -17.36
CA ASN A 195 -19.65 -9.86 -16.41
C ASN A 195 -18.22 -10.42 -16.37
N LEU A 196 -17.56 -10.56 -17.52
CA LEU A 196 -16.18 -11.04 -17.57
C LEU A 196 -15.20 -10.11 -16.85
N TYR A 197 -15.37 -8.79 -16.96
CA TYR A 197 -14.55 -7.82 -16.23
C TYR A 197 -14.71 -7.95 -14.71
N LEU A 198 -15.93 -8.21 -14.22
CA LEU A 198 -16.18 -8.45 -12.80
C LEU A 198 -15.46 -9.72 -12.34
N TYR A 199 -15.56 -10.83 -13.07
CA TYR A 199 -14.86 -12.06 -12.71
C TYR A 199 -13.34 -11.93 -12.81
N LEU A 200 -12.81 -11.21 -13.80
CA LEU A 200 -11.39 -10.89 -13.90
C LEU A 200 -10.93 -10.09 -12.67
N THR A 201 -11.71 -9.08 -12.25
CA THR A 201 -11.43 -8.28 -11.06
C THR A 201 -11.43 -9.13 -9.79
N MET A 202 -12.36 -10.09 -9.67
CA MET A 202 -12.35 -11.05 -8.57
C MET A 202 -11.09 -11.93 -8.59
N MET A 203 -10.72 -12.47 -9.75
CA MET A 203 -9.55 -13.33 -9.92
C MET A 203 -8.24 -12.59 -9.62
N LEU A 204 -8.11 -11.35 -10.09
CA LEU A 204 -6.98 -10.47 -9.75
C LEU A 204 -6.96 -10.13 -8.26
N GLY A 205 -8.13 -9.92 -7.66
CA GLY A 205 -8.28 -9.71 -6.23
C GLY A 205 -7.72 -10.87 -5.40
N VAL A 206 -8.11 -12.11 -5.73
CA VAL A 206 -7.55 -13.32 -5.12
C VAL A 206 -6.05 -13.44 -5.37
N SER A 207 -5.60 -13.16 -6.60
CA SER A 207 -4.17 -13.19 -6.95
C SER A 207 -3.35 -12.23 -6.09
N TYR A 208 -3.87 -11.03 -5.81
CA TYR A 208 -3.23 -10.07 -4.92
C TYR A 208 -3.16 -10.55 -3.47
N LEU A 209 -4.22 -11.18 -2.96
CA LEU A 209 -4.20 -11.78 -1.61
C LEU A 209 -3.16 -12.90 -1.50
N LEU A 210 -3.04 -13.74 -2.53
CA LEU A 210 -2.02 -14.79 -2.59
C LEU A 210 -0.60 -14.21 -2.69
N LEU A 211 -0.40 -13.15 -3.49
CA LEU A 211 0.88 -12.44 -3.55
C LEU A 211 1.24 -11.78 -2.22
N ALA A 212 0.26 -11.18 -1.53
CA ALA A 212 0.47 -10.59 -0.21
C ALA A 212 0.96 -11.65 0.80
N GLU A 213 0.42 -12.86 0.75
CA GLU A 213 0.89 -13.97 1.58
C GLU A 213 2.32 -14.39 1.24
N SER A 214 2.61 -14.56 -0.07
CA SER A 214 3.94 -14.92 -0.57
C SER A 214 5.03 -13.90 -0.20
N PHE A 215 4.65 -12.64 0.00
CA PHE A 215 5.60 -11.55 0.27
C PHE A 215 5.92 -11.32 1.75
N LYS A 216 5.30 -12.06 2.68
CA LYS A 216 5.48 -11.89 4.15
C LYS A 216 6.94 -11.85 4.60
N ASP A 217 7.75 -12.78 4.09
CA ASP A 217 9.14 -12.94 4.52
C ASP A 217 10.15 -12.43 3.48
N GLY A 218 9.69 -11.69 2.46
CA GLY A 218 10.50 -11.24 1.33
C GLY A 218 10.83 -9.74 1.33
N TRP A 219 11.60 -9.33 0.32
CA TRP A 219 11.91 -7.90 0.05
C TRP A 219 10.68 -7.06 -0.35
N ASN A 220 9.56 -7.74 -0.63
CA ASN A 220 8.29 -7.13 -1.04
C ASN A 220 7.32 -6.92 0.13
N ASN A 221 7.76 -7.09 1.38
CA ASN A 221 6.89 -6.96 2.55
C ASN A 221 6.16 -5.61 2.65
N ARG A 222 6.74 -4.53 2.11
CA ARG A 222 6.12 -3.20 2.03
C ARG A 222 4.86 -3.16 1.16
N LEU A 223 4.69 -4.09 0.22
CA LEU A 223 3.53 -4.16 -0.67
C LEU A 223 2.35 -4.91 -0.06
N ILE A 224 2.55 -5.68 1.01
CA ILE A 224 1.52 -6.55 1.61
C ILE A 224 0.26 -5.77 1.98
N GLY A 225 0.42 -4.57 2.54
CA GLY A 225 -0.70 -3.72 2.92
C GLY A 225 -1.55 -3.32 1.71
N ALA A 226 -0.91 -2.81 0.67
CA ALA A 226 -1.58 -2.41 -0.56
C ALA A 226 -2.22 -3.61 -1.28
N LEU A 227 -1.51 -4.73 -1.40
CA LEU A 227 -2.04 -5.94 -2.02
C LEU A 227 -3.24 -6.52 -1.26
N ASN A 228 -3.19 -6.53 0.07
CA ASN A 228 -4.35 -6.93 0.87
C ASN A 228 -5.54 -5.99 0.66
N PHE A 229 -5.30 -4.67 0.64
CA PHE A 229 -6.34 -3.67 0.46
C PHE A 229 -7.01 -3.79 -0.92
N PHE A 230 -6.23 -3.70 -1.99
CA PHE A 230 -6.77 -3.79 -3.35
C PHE A 230 -7.28 -5.20 -3.66
N GLY A 231 -6.64 -6.24 -3.12
CA GLY A 231 -7.04 -7.63 -3.30
C GLY A 231 -8.43 -7.90 -2.73
N ILE A 232 -8.63 -7.60 -1.45
CA ILE A 232 -9.93 -7.83 -0.80
C ILE A 232 -11.01 -6.90 -1.33
N THR A 233 -10.68 -5.64 -1.63
CA THR A 233 -11.64 -4.66 -2.14
C THR A 233 -12.06 -5.00 -3.56
N GLY A 234 -11.13 -5.41 -4.42
CA GLY A 234 -11.45 -5.87 -5.77
C GLY A 234 -12.28 -7.15 -5.77
N PHE A 235 -11.91 -8.13 -4.93
CA PHE A 235 -12.64 -9.39 -4.81
C PHE A 235 -14.06 -9.21 -4.28
N LEU A 236 -14.22 -8.52 -3.15
CA LEU A 236 -15.54 -8.29 -2.55
C LEU A 236 -16.35 -7.27 -3.33
N GLY A 237 -15.74 -6.21 -3.86
CA GLY A 237 -16.39 -5.18 -4.65
C GLY A 237 -17.00 -5.72 -5.93
N ALA A 238 -16.21 -6.44 -6.74
CA ALA A 238 -16.72 -7.06 -7.94
C ALA A 238 -17.75 -8.17 -7.64
N GLY A 239 -17.55 -8.93 -6.55
CA GLY A 239 -18.53 -9.90 -6.07
C GLY A 239 -19.86 -9.25 -5.64
N PHE A 240 -19.81 -8.08 -5.01
CA PHE A 240 -21.02 -7.34 -4.61
C PHE A 240 -21.79 -6.84 -5.82
N SER A 241 -21.10 -6.39 -6.89
CA SER A 241 -21.79 -6.03 -8.13
C SER A 241 -22.61 -7.18 -8.70
N ARG A 242 -22.20 -8.44 -8.49
CA ARG A 242 -22.98 -9.62 -8.93
C ARG A 242 -24.25 -9.85 -8.10
N VAL A 243 -24.30 -9.39 -6.86
CA VAL A 243 -25.50 -9.44 -6.01
C VAL A 243 -26.63 -8.65 -6.66
N LEU A 244 -26.32 -7.47 -7.20
CA LEU A 244 -27.32 -6.57 -7.81
C LEU A 244 -28.00 -7.19 -9.04
N ASP A 245 -27.31 -8.10 -9.73
CA ASP A 245 -27.80 -8.71 -10.97
C ASP A 245 -28.41 -10.10 -10.77
N SER A 246 -28.27 -10.71 -9.58
CA SER A 246 -28.60 -12.12 -9.40
C SER A 246 -28.93 -12.50 -7.94
N GLY A 247 -30.16 -12.96 -7.72
CA GLY A 247 -30.58 -13.50 -6.42
C GLY A 247 -29.77 -14.72 -5.95
N PHE A 248 -29.11 -15.46 -6.84
CA PHE A 248 -28.17 -16.51 -6.44
C PHE A 248 -26.94 -15.92 -5.73
N TRP A 249 -26.38 -14.84 -6.29
CA TRP A 249 -25.24 -14.14 -5.69
C TRP A 249 -25.62 -13.48 -4.37
N GLU A 250 -26.85 -13.01 -4.23
CA GLU A 250 -27.38 -12.45 -2.98
C GLU A 250 -27.19 -13.37 -1.76
N VAL A 251 -27.47 -14.67 -1.93
CA VAL A 251 -27.28 -15.69 -0.89
C VAL A 251 -25.83 -16.14 -0.80
N LEU A 252 -25.19 -16.41 -1.94
CA LEU A 252 -23.79 -16.89 -1.98
C LEU A 252 -22.83 -15.87 -1.35
N TYR A 253 -23.10 -14.58 -1.51
CA TYR A 253 -22.22 -13.51 -1.04
C TYR A 253 -22.08 -13.49 0.49
N PHE A 254 -23.08 -13.90 1.26
CA PHE A 254 -22.92 -14.10 2.71
C PHE A 254 -21.85 -15.14 3.03
N LEU A 255 -21.85 -16.27 2.32
CA LEU A 255 -20.84 -17.32 2.51
C LEU A 255 -19.44 -16.81 2.14
N VAL A 256 -19.33 -16.03 1.07
CA VAL A 256 -18.07 -15.38 0.67
C VAL A 256 -17.59 -14.42 1.76
N LEU A 257 -18.46 -13.56 2.30
CA LEU A 257 -18.11 -12.62 3.37
C LEU A 257 -17.67 -13.31 4.65
N PHE A 258 -18.39 -14.33 5.11
CA PHE A 258 -17.99 -15.12 6.27
C PHE A 258 -16.67 -15.85 6.03
N GLY A 259 -16.47 -16.38 4.81
CA GLY A 259 -15.20 -16.96 4.38
C GLY A 259 -14.04 -15.96 4.47
N CYS A 260 -14.24 -14.73 4.00
CA CYS A 260 -13.22 -13.67 4.09
C CYS A 260 -12.97 -13.18 5.52
N LEU A 261 -14.01 -13.10 6.37
CA LEU A 261 -13.86 -12.80 7.79
C LEU A 261 -13.06 -13.90 8.49
N PHE A 262 -13.36 -15.17 8.24
CA PHE A 262 -12.58 -16.30 8.76
C PHE A 262 -11.13 -16.26 8.25
N LEU A 263 -10.94 -16.01 6.95
CA LEU A 263 -9.63 -15.87 6.32
C LEU A 263 -8.83 -14.73 6.97
N SER A 264 -9.48 -13.63 7.37
CA SER A 264 -8.81 -12.52 8.06
C SER A 264 -8.19 -12.93 9.39
N VAL A 265 -8.86 -13.82 10.13
CA VAL A 265 -8.37 -14.39 11.41
C VAL A 265 -7.21 -15.35 11.13
N TYR A 266 -7.37 -16.23 10.15
CA TYR A 266 -6.33 -17.19 9.75
C TYR A 266 -5.04 -16.49 9.29
N LEU A 267 -5.16 -15.49 8.41
CA LEU A 267 -4.02 -14.73 7.88
C LEU A 267 -3.53 -13.63 8.84
N LYS A 268 -4.23 -13.39 9.96
CA LYS A 268 -3.97 -12.32 10.93
C LYS A 268 -3.90 -10.93 10.29
N SER A 269 -4.77 -10.64 9.31
CA SER A 269 -4.75 -9.40 8.54
C SER A 269 -5.87 -8.44 8.95
N ARG A 270 -5.49 -7.30 9.54
CA ARG A 270 -6.43 -6.23 9.93
C ARG A 270 -7.15 -5.62 8.74
N ILE A 271 -6.47 -5.47 7.60
CA ILE A 271 -7.05 -4.86 6.39
C ILE A 271 -8.18 -5.74 5.83
N ILE A 272 -7.95 -7.06 5.74
CA ILE A 272 -8.97 -8.01 5.27
C ILE A 272 -10.19 -7.98 6.20
N LEU A 273 -9.97 -7.95 7.52
CA LEU A 273 -11.04 -7.88 8.52
C LEU A 273 -11.88 -6.62 8.35
N ILE A 274 -11.24 -5.45 8.28
CA ILE A 274 -11.93 -4.16 8.14
C ILE A 274 -12.75 -4.14 6.86
N MET A 275 -12.15 -4.48 5.72
CA MET A 275 -12.84 -4.44 4.43
C MET A 275 -13.99 -5.45 4.36
N SER A 276 -13.78 -6.68 4.85
CA SER A 276 -14.84 -7.69 4.89
C SER A 276 -16.01 -7.26 5.77
N THR A 277 -15.73 -6.57 6.89
CA THR A 277 -16.76 -6.00 7.76
C THR A 277 -17.52 -4.87 7.07
N VAL A 278 -16.82 -3.96 6.37
CA VAL A 278 -17.46 -2.89 5.58
C VAL A 278 -18.38 -3.47 4.51
N PHE A 279 -17.91 -4.45 3.73
CA PHE A 279 -18.74 -5.10 2.72
C PHE A 279 -19.89 -5.91 3.31
N LEU A 280 -19.74 -6.51 4.49
CA LEU A 280 -20.84 -7.14 5.21
C LEU A 280 -21.91 -6.11 5.60
N ILE A 281 -21.51 -4.96 6.12
CA ILE A 281 -22.43 -3.86 6.46
C ILE A 281 -23.16 -3.36 5.20
N ILE A 282 -22.43 -3.15 4.10
CA ILE A 282 -23.00 -2.75 2.81
C ILE A 282 -24.04 -3.79 2.34
N HIS A 283 -23.68 -5.08 2.36
CA HIS A 283 -24.57 -6.16 1.92
C HIS A 283 -25.82 -6.26 2.77
N VAL A 284 -25.69 -6.28 4.10
CA VAL A 284 -26.85 -6.29 5.01
C VAL A 284 -27.74 -5.07 4.81
N SER A 285 -27.14 -3.88 4.57
CA SER A 285 -27.89 -2.65 4.30
C SER A 285 -28.65 -2.74 2.97
N TYR A 286 -28.05 -3.33 1.94
CA TYR A 286 -28.69 -3.55 0.64
C TYR A 286 -29.90 -4.50 0.77
N ILE A 287 -29.72 -5.68 1.35
CA ILE A 287 -30.81 -6.67 1.56
C ILE A 287 -31.95 -6.07 2.37
N THR A 288 -31.59 -5.31 3.40
CA THR A 288 -32.54 -4.57 4.25
C THR A 288 -33.36 -3.58 3.45
N GLY A 289 -32.71 -2.78 2.62
CA GLY A 289 -33.39 -1.79 1.78
C GLY A 289 -34.30 -2.46 0.74
N GLU A 290 -33.81 -3.50 0.07
CA GLU A 290 -34.54 -4.14 -1.02
C GLU A 290 -35.79 -4.89 -0.54
N HIS A 291 -35.67 -5.66 0.55
CA HIS A 291 -36.74 -6.57 0.98
C HIS A 291 -37.58 -6.07 2.16
N PHE A 292 -37.07 -5.11 2.93
CA PHE A 292 -37.68 -4.71 4.21
C PHE A 292 -37.92 -3.20 4.36
N ALA A 293 -37.66 -2.39 3.33
CA ALA A 293 -37.88 -0.93 3.40
C ALA A 293 -39.31 -0.55 3.80
N ASP A 294 -40.31 -1.34 3.39
CA ASP A 294 -41.72 -1.07 3.68
C ASP A 294 -42.16 -1.50 5.09
N SER A 295 -41.26 -2.04 5.92
CA SER A 295 -41.59 -2.58 7.25
C SER A 295 -40.83 -1.88 8.39
N ILE A 296 -41.59 -1.18 9.24
CA ILE A 296 -41.06 -0.45 10.42
C ILE A 296 -40.36 -1.38 11.43
N GLY A 297 -40.74 -2.67 11.47
CA GLY A 297 -40.19 -3.63 12.44
C GLY A 297 -38.72 -4.00 12.21
N TRP A 298 -38.22 -3.81 10.98
CA TRP A 298 -36.90 -4.28 10.60
C TRP A 298 -35.75 -3.38 11.09
N PRO A 299 -35.78 -2.03 10.92
CA PRO A 299 -34.78 -1.15 11.53
C PRO A 299 -34.69 -1.32 13.06
N LEU A 300 -35.83 -1.50 13.73
CA LEU A 300 -35.87 -1.72 15.17
C LEU A 300 -35.22 -3.06 15.57
N SER A 301 -35.45 -4.12 14.78
CA SER A 301 -34.81 -5.42 14.97
C SER A 301 -33.30 -5.36 14.77
N LEU A 302 -32.81 -4.61 13.77
CA LEU A 302 -31.38 -4.40 13.54
C LEU A 302 -30.72 -3.62 14.68
N VAL A 303 -31.37 -2.57 15.20
CA VAL A 303 -30.88 -1.84 16.37
C VAL A 303 -30.78 -2.78 17.57
N PHE A 304 -31.82 -3.56 17.84
CA PHE A 304 -31.83 -4.52 18.93
C PHE A 304 -30.73 -5.59 18.77
N LEU A 305 -30.60 -6.18 17.58
CA LEU A 305 -29.57 -7.16 17.26
C LEU A 305 -28.16 -6.57 17.40
N GLY A 306 -27.98 -5.31 17.00
CA GLY A 306 -26.73 -4.56 17.20
C GLY A 306 -26.36 -4.45 18.68
N PHE A 307 -27.31 -4.09 19.54
CA PHE A 307 -27.07 -4.07 20.99
C PHE A 307 -26.74 -5.45 21.57
N VAL A 308 -27.41 -6.50 21.08
CA VAL A 308 -27.10 -7.89 21.49
C VAL A 308 -25.66 -8.25 21.12
N PHE A 309 -25.21 -7.95 19.89
CA PHE A 309 -23.84 -8.23 19.48
C PHE A 309 -22.80 -7.42 20.25
N ILE A 310 -23.07 -6.15 20.55
CA ILE A 310 -22.19 -5.34 21.41
C ILE A 310 -22.08 -5.97 22.82
N GLY A 311 -23.21 -6.41 23.38
CA GLY A 311 -23.23 -7.12 24.66
C GLY A 311 -22.46 -8.44 24.63
N LEU A 312 -22.62 -9.24 23.57
CA LEU A 312 -21.87 -10.49 23.37
C LEU A 312 -20.37 -10.24 23.17
N GLY A 313 -19.99 -9.20 22.44
CA GLY A 313 -18.59 -8.80 22.27
C GLY A 313 -17.94 -8.40 23.59
N TYR A 314 -18.63 -7.58 24.39
CA TYR A 314 -18.15 -7.17 25.71
C TYR A 314 -18.02 -8.37 26.68
N THR A 315 -19.02 -9.25 26.72
CA THR A 315 -18.97 -10.45 27.57
C THR A 315 -17.86 -11.41 27.15
N SER A 316 -17.61 -11.58 25.85
CA SER A 316 -16.49 -12.37 25.33
C SER A 316 -15.12 -11.84 25.78
N ILE A 317 -14.91 -10.51 25.70
CA ILE A 317 -13.68 -9.87 26.19
C ILE A 317 -13.53 -10.04 27.71
N SER A 318 -14.63 -9.87 28.45
CA SER A 318 -14.67 -10.05 29.91
C SER A 318 -14.30 -11.48 30.32
N LEU A 319 -14.86 -12.48 29.63
CA LEU A 319 -14.56 -13.90 29.83
C LEU A 319 -13.09 -14.22 29.53
N ASN A 320 -12.56 -13.73 28.42
CA ASN A 320 -11.16 -13.92 28.04
C ASN A 320 -10.20 -13.33 29.09
N ASN A 321 -10.47 -12.12 29.57
CA ASN A 321 -9.64 -11.50 30.60
C ASN A 321 -9.75 -12.23 31.96
N LYS A 322 -10.92 -12.78 32.30
CA LYS A 322 -11.16 -13.45 33.59
C LYS A 322 -10.62 -14.88 33.65
N TYR A 323 -10.64 -15.62 32.55
CA TYR A 323 -10.35 -17.06 32.56
C TYR A 323 -9.15 -17.50 31.71
N ILE A 324 -8.67 -16.68 30.77
CA ILE A 324 -7.59 -17.08 29.84
C ILE A 324 -6.29 -16.34 30.15
N LYS A 325 -6.33 -15.08 30.59
CA LYS A 325 -5.12 -14.30 30.94
C LYS A 325 -4.63 -14.46 32.38
N SER A 326 -5.36 -15.18 33.24
CA SER A 326 -4.95 -15.43 34.64
C SER A 326 -4.14 -16.71 34.83
N THR A 327 -3.61 -17.27 33.74
CA THR A 327 -2.64 -18.38 33.71
C THR A 327 -1.39 -17.89 33.00
#